data_AF-A0A550GZR3-F1
#
_entry.id   AF-A0A550GZR3-F1
#
_cell.length_a   1.000
_cell.length_b   1.000
_cell.length_c   1.000
_cell.angle_alpha   90.00
_cell.angle_beta   90.00
_cell.angle_gamma   90.00
#
_symmetry.space_group_name_H-M   'P 1'
#
loop_
_entity.id
_entity.type
_entity.pdbx_description
1 polymer ?
#
loop_
_entity_poly.entity_id
_entity_poly.type
_entity_poly.pdbx_seq_one_letter_code
_entity_poly.pdbx_strand_id
1 'polypeptide(L)'
;MLEDWMTDFALQFGYLGVFIISFIGSVSIIFPVPYTLVIFFLGSVLDPVFVAVSGGLGAALGEFSGYLLGYSGRTVVSDKRRKKMGYMVKIFDKYGPLSIFFFALTPLPDDLLFIP
;
A
#
# COMPACT_ATOMS: atom_id res chain seq x y z
N MET A 1 6.31 18.61 -18.78
CA MET A 1 6.72 17.24 -19.17
C MET A 1 6.05 16.18 -18.31
N LEU A 2 6.23 16.18 -16.98
CA LEU A 2 5.55 15.19 -16.12
C LEU A 2 4.03 15.45 -16.04
N GLU A 3 3.63 16.71 -15.85
CA GLU A 3 2.22 17.11 -15.81
C GLU A 3 1.49 16.80 -17.12
N ASP A 4 2.13 17.06 -18.27
CA ASP A 4 1.57 16.74 -19.59
C ASP A 4 1.34 15.23 -19.73
N TRP A 5 2.34 14.42 -19.36
CA TRP A 5 2.23 12.96 -19.39
C TRP A 5 1.12 12.44 -18.47
N MET A 6 0.98 13.02 -17.27
CA MET A 6 -0.08 12.67 -16.33
C MET A 6 -1.47 13.03 -16.86
N THR A 7 -1.58 14.16 -17.54
CA THR A 7 -2.82 14.62 -18.17
C THR A 7 -3.20 13.70 -19.32
N ASP A 8 -2.24 13.34 -20.18
CA ASP A 8 -2.44 12.39 -21.27
C ASP A 8 -2.88 11.01 -20.73
N PHE A 9 -2.23 10.53 -19.66
CA PHE A 9 -2.62 9.30 -18.97
C PHE A 9 -4.06 9.40 -18.43
N ALA A 10 -4.42 10.51 -17.78
CA ALA A 10 -5.76 10.73 -17.24
C ALA A 10 -6.82 10.71 -18.35
N LEU A 11 -6.54 11.35 -19.49
CA LEU A 11 -7.46 11.39 -20.64
C LEU A 11 -7.59 10.01 -21.31
N GLN A 12 -6.52 9.22 -21.35
CA GLN A 12 -6.51 7.91 -22.00
C GLN A 12 -7.12 6.80 -21.14
N PHE A 13 -6.82 6.78 -19.83
CA PHE A 13 -7.18 5.69 -18.92
C PHE A 13 -8.28 6.06 -17.92
N GLY A 14 -8.49 7.36 -17.67
CA GLY A 14 -9.54 7.88 -16.79
C GLY A 14 -9.57 7.21 -15.43
N TYR A 15 -10.78 6.98 -14.93
CA TYR A 15 -11.00 6.34 -13.63
C TYR A 15 -10.53 4.88 -13.60
N LEU A 16 -10.51 4.16 -14.74
CA LEU A 16 -9.99 2.79 -14.78
C LEU A 16 -8.47 2.76 -14.54
N GLY A 17 -7.74 3.75 -15.05
CA GLY A 17 -6.32 3.94 -14.75
C GLY A 17 -6.08 4.16 -13.25
N VAL A 18 -6.90 5.00 -12.61
CA VAL A 18 -6.86 5.22 -11.16
C VAL A 18 -7.06 3.91 -10.39
N PHE A 19 -8.05 3.10 -10.77
CA PHE A 19 -8.31 1.80 -10.16
C PHE A 19 -7.10 0.87 -10.26
N ILE A 20 -6.54 0.71 -11.47
CA ILE A 20 -5.43 -0.21 -11.73
C ILE A 20 -4.16 0.22 -10.97
N ILE A 21 -3.84 1.51 -10.99
CA ILE A 21 -2.68 2.05 -10.24
C ILE A 21 -2.86 1.81 -8.75
N SER A 22 -4.06 2.06 -8.21
CA SER A 22 -4.35 1.85 -6.79
C SER A 22 -4.27 0.38 -6.41
N PHE A 23 -4.78 -0.51 -7.26
CA PHE A 23 -4.71 -1.96 -7.07
C PHE A 23 -3.26 -2.45 -7.08
N ILE A 24 -2.48 -2.12 -8.11
CA ILE A 24 -1.08 -2.56 -8.20
C ILE A 24 -0.24 -1.96 -7.07
N GLY A 25 -0.49 -0.68 -6.74
CA GLY A 25 0.19 0.04 -5.68
C GLY A 25 -0.04 -0.59 -4.29
N SER A 26 -1.28 -0.96 -3.98
CA SER A 26 -1.63 -1.63 -2.71
C SER A 26 -1.16 -3.08 -2.65
N VAL A 27 -1.13 -3.82 -3.76
CA VAL A 27 -0.57 -5.19 -3.80
C VAL A 27 0.95 -5.22 -3.52
N SER A 28 1.64 -4.09 -3.62
CA SER A 28 3.10 -4.02 -3.48
C SER A 28 3.56 -4.11 -2.01
N ILE A 29 3.38 -5.26 -1.38
CA ILE A 29 3.75 -5.57 0.03
C ILE A 29 5.25 -5.35 0.31
N ILE A 30 6.10 -5.52 -0.70
CA ILE A 30 7.57 -5.58 -0.52
C ILE A 30 8.24 -4.24 -0.78
N PHE A 31 7.74 -3.48 -1.75
CA PHE A 31 8.32 -2.19 -2.13
C PHE A 31 7.26 -1.10 -1.94
N PRO A 32 7.48 -0.14 -1.03
CA PRO A 32 6.58 0.98 -0.87
C PRO A 32 6.65 1.83 -2.14
N VAL A 33 5.66 1.67 -3.02
CA VAL A 33 5.49 2.50 -4.21
C VAL A 33 4.63 3.69 -3.80
N PRO A 34 5.05 4.95 -4.01
CA PRO A 34 4.28 6.13 -3.64
C PRO A 34 3.14 6.41 -4.64
N TYR A 35 2.30 5.41 -4.90
CA TYR A 35 1.22 5.47 -5.89
C TYR A 35 0.13 6.49 -5.52
N THR A 36 0.00 6.82 -4.24
CA THR A 36 -0.90 7.85 -3.71
C THR A 36 -0.61 9.24 -4.28
N LEU A 37 0.66 9.57 -4.54
CA LEU A 37 1.03 10.83 -5.20
C LEU A 37 0.46 10.90 -6.61
N VAL A 38 0.52 9.79 -7.35
CA VAL A 38 -0.01 9.70 -8.72
C VAL A 38 -1.53 9.91 -8.70
N ILE A 39 -2.25 9.25 -7.78
CA ILE A 39 -3.70 9.42 -7.64
C ILE A 39 -4.07 10.86 -7.26
N PHE A 40 -3.29 11.48 -6.37
CA PHE A 40 -3.51 12.87 -5.95
C PHE A 40 -3.47 13.83 -7.14
N PHE A 41 -2.46 13.71 -8.01
CA PHE A 41 -2.37 14.50 -9.23
C PHE A 41 -3.49 14.16 -10.24
N LEU A 42 -3.90 12.88 -10.36
CA LEU A 42 -5.04 12.53 -11.21
C LEU A 42 -6.35 13.16 -10.70
N GLY A 43 -6.48 13.38 -9.39
CA GLY A 43 -7.57 14.12 -8.77
C GLY A 43 -7.62 15.61 -9.09
N SER A 44 -6.54 16.22 -9.59
CA SER A 44 -6.59 17.61 -10.09
C SER A 44 -7.04 17.71 -11.54
N VAL A 45 -7.11 16.58 -12.26
CA VAL A 45 -7.50 16.52 -13.69
C VAL A 45 -8.89 15.91 -13.87
N LEU A 46 -9.20 14.86 -13.10
CA LEU A 46 -10.49 14.15 -13.11
C LEU A 46 -11.38 14.62 -11.96
N ASP A 47 -12.67 14.25 -11.99
CA ASP A 47 -13.56 14.53 -10.87
C ASP A 47 -13.08 13.78 -9.60
N PRO A 48 -12.79 14.50 -8.50
CA PRO A 48 -12.16 13.92 -7.32
C PRO A 48 -13.05 12.90 -6.60
N VAL A 49 -14.38 12.97 -6.74
CA VAL A 49 -15.30 12.00 -6.12
C VAL A 49 -15.14 10.65 -6.80
N PHE A 50 -15.11 10.63 -8.13
CA PHE A 50 -14.94 9.39 -8.89
C PHE A 50 -13.51 8.84 -8.81
N VAL A 51 -12.51 9.71 -8.68
CA VAL A 51 -11.13 9.31 -8.36
C VAL A 51 -11.09 8.61 -6.99
N ALA A 52 -11.73 9.18 -5.97
CA ALA A 52 -11.76 8.58 -4.63
C ALA A 52 -12.47 7.23 -4.63
N VAL A 53 -13.61 7.10 -5.31
CA VAL A 53 -14.34 5.82 -5.42
C VAL A 53 -13.50 4.79 -6.17
N SER A 54 -12.97 5.16 -7.34
CA SER A 54 -12.20 4.24 -8.18
C SER A 54 -10.90 3.79 -7.51
N GLY A 55 -10.16 4.74 -6.94
CA GLY A 55 -8.93 4.46 -6.22
C GLY A 55 -9.15 3.67 -4.95
N GLY A 56 -10.21 4.00 -4.19
CA GLY A 56 -10.60 3.28 -2.99
C GLY A 56 -10.96 1.82 -3.29
N LEU A 57 -11.72 1.54 -4.35
CA LEU A 57 -12.05 0.17 -4.77
C LEU A 57 -10.82 -0.59 -5.24
N GLY A 58 -9.94 0.04 -6.02
CA GLY A 58 -8.69 -0.57 -6.48
C GLY A 58 -7.79 -0.92 -5.30
N ALA A 59 -7.58 0.02 -4.38
CA ALA A 59 -6.79 -0.20 -3.18
C ALA A 59 -7.39 -1.29 -2.28
N ALA A 60 -8.71 -1.28 -2.04
CA ALA A 60 -9.38 -2.30 -1.24
C ALA A 60 -9.16 -3.71 -1.82
N LEU A 61 -9.34 -3.89 -3.13
CA LEU A 61 -9.13 -5.18 -3.79
C LEU A 61 -7.66 -5.62 -3.77
N GLY A 62 -6.74 -4.67 -3.92
CA GLY A 62 -5.31 -4.96 -3.85
C GLY A 62 -4.87 -5.37 -2.45
N GLU A 63 -5.39 -4.70 -1.43
CA GLU A 63 -5.18 -5.06 -0.02
C GLU A 63 -5.71 -6.46 0.30
N PHE A 64 -6.94 -6.77 -0.15
CA PHE A 64 -7.51 -8.11 -0.02
C PHE A 64 -6.64 -9.18 -0.70
N SER A 65 -6.11 -8.87 -1.89
CA SER A 65 -5.21 -9.78 -2.62
C SER A 65 -3.89 -9.95 -1.87
N GLY A 66 -3.30 -8.87 -1.37
CA GLY A 66 -2.08 -8.87 -0.61
C GLY A 66 -2.19 -9.66 0.70
N TYR A 67 -3.30 -9.47 1.42
CA TYR A 67 -3.62 -10.23 2.63
C TYR A 67 -3.71 -11.74 2.34
N LEU A 68 -4.42 -12.15 1.28
CA LEU A 68 -4.54 -13.56 0.90
C LEU A 68 -3.19 -14.18 0.53
N LEU A 69 -2.35 -13.43 -0.19
CA LEU A 69 -0.98 -13.85 -0.52
C LEU A 69 -0.11 -13.97 0.74
N GLY A 70 -0.18 -12.99 1.65
CA GLY A 70 0.54 -13.02 2.92
C GLY A 70 0.09 -14.16 3.83
N TYR A 71 -1.21 -14.38 3.94
CA TYR A 71 -1.81 -15.47 4.71
C TYR A 71 -1.39 -16.85 4.17
N SER A 72 -1.50 -17.05 2.86
CA SER A 72 -1.13 -18.32 2.21
C SER A 72 0.39 -18.54 2.21
N GLY A 73 1.16 -17.46 2.10
CA GLY A 73 2.62 -17.48 2.14
C GLY A 73 3.20 -17.82 3.52
N ARG A 74 2.41 -17.75 4.60
CA ARG A 74 2.84 -18.00 6.00
C ARG A 74 3.50 -19.37 6.22
N THR A 75 3.11 -20.37 5.42
CA THR A 75 3.70 -21.72 5.44
C THR A 75 5.10 -21.78 4.82
N VAL A 76 5.42 -20.83 3.92
CA VAL A 76 6.70 -20.73 3.21
C VAL A 76 7.68 -19.76 3.90
N VAL A 77 7.24 -19.08 4.97
CA VAL A 77 8.06 -18.12 5.71
C VAL A 77 9.19 -18.85 6.45
N SER A 78 10.44 -18.47 6.15
CA SER A 78 11.63 -19.01 6.82
C SER A 78 11.67 -18.72 8.33
N ASP A 79 12.29 -19.62 9.10
CA ASP A 79 12.45 -19.48 10.56
C ASP A 79 13.13 -18.16 10.97
N LYS A 80 14.03 -17.65 10.13
CA LYS A 80 14.72 -16.37 10.34
C LYS A 80 13.73 -15.20 10.32
N ARG A 81 12.73 -15.24 9.43
CA ARG A 81 11.69 -14.20 9.32
C ARG A 81 10.67 -14.32 10.45
N ARG A 82 10.28 -15.54 10.84
CA ARG A 82 9.46 -15.79 12.05
C ARG A 82 10.09 -15.24 13.32
N LYS A 83 11.39 -15.49 13.54
CA LYS A 83 12.13 -14.94 14.69
C LYS A 83 12.12 -13.41 14.68
N LYS A 84 12.39 -12.77 13.53
CA LYS A 84 12.35 -11.30 13.41
C LYS A 84 10.97 -10.72 13.74
N MET A 85 9.90 -11.31 13.22
CA MET A 85 8.53 -10.90 13.55
C MET A 85 8.26 -11.02 15.06
N GLY A 86 8.65 -12.13 15.69
CA GLY A 86 8.50 -12.30 17.14
C GLY A 86 9.28 -11.28 17.98
N TYR A 87 10.46 -10.83 17.52
CA TYR A 87 11.19 -9.73 18.18
C TYR A 87 10.47 -8.39 18.03
N MET A 88 9.93 -8.10 16.84
CA MET A 88 9.13 -6.89 16.59
C MET A 88 7.91 -6.85 17.50
N VAL A 89 7.14 -7.94 17.58
CA VAL A 89 5.96 -8.04 18.47
C VAL A 89 6.34 -7.75 19.93
N LYS A 90 7.44 -8.33 20.44
CA LYS A 90 7.90 -8.04 21.81
C LYS A 90 8.27 -6.57 22.03
N ILE A 91 8.82 -5.89 21.02
CA ILE A 91 9.16 -4.47 21.09
C ILE A 91 7.89 -3.61 21.09
N PHE A 92 6.90 -3.96 20.27
CA PHE A 92 5.61 -3.27 20.24
C PHE A 92 4.80 -3.51 21.51
N ASP A 93 4.76 -4.72 22.07
CA ASP A 93 4.08 -5.00 23.35
C ASP A 93 4.71 -4.23 24.52
N LYS A 94 6.05 -4.08 24.52
CA LYS A 94 6.76 -3.45 25.63
C LYS A 94 6.68 -1.93 25.65
N TYR A 95 6.77 -1.30 24.48
CA TYR A 95 6.86 0.17 24.35
C TYR A 95 5.62 0.78 23.67
N GLY A 96 4.69 -0.06 23.22
CA GLY A 96 3.36 0.32 22.76
C GLY A 96 3.37 1.45 21.73
N PRO A 97 2.64 2.55 21.99
CA PRO A 97 2.52 3.69 21.08
C PRO A 97 3.86 4.33 20.67
N LEU A 98 4.87 4.32 21.54
CA LEU A 98 6.18 4.93 21.24
C LEU A 98 6.90 4.18 20.12
N SER A 99 6.89 2.85 20.17
CA SER A 99 7.50 2.03 19.11
C SER A 99 6.79 2.23 17.78
N ILE A 100 5.46 2.34 17.79
CA ILE A 100 4.66 2.59 16.58
C ILE A 100 5.02 3.95 15.99
N PHE A 101 5.13 4.98 16.82
CA PHE A 101 5.52 6.33 16.38
C PHE A 101 6.88 6.34 15.68
N PHE A 102 7.92 5.77 16.33
CA PHE A 102 9.25 5.72 15.71
C PHE A 102 9.31 4.80 14.49
N PHE A 103 8.54 3.71 14.47
CA PHE A 103 8.45 2.83 13.32
C PHE A 103 7.82 3.55 12.11
N ALA A 104 6.78 4.35 12.32
CA ALA A 104 6.13 5.14 11.27
C ALA A 104 7.05 6.24 10.67
N LEU A 105 8.13 6.62 11.37
CA LEU A 105 9.16 7.51 10.81
C LEU A 105 10.11 6.78 9.83
N THR A 106 10.04 5.45 9.76
CA THR A 106 10.83 4.64 8.82
C THR A 106 9.99 4.30 7.59
N PRO A 107 10.60 4.11 6.41
CA PRO A 107 9.89 3.69 5.19
C PRO A 107 9.55 2.19 5.21
N LEU A 108 9.41 1.59 6.39
CA LEU A 108 9.07 0.18 6.54
C LEU A 108 7.57 -0.01 6.34
N PRO A 109 7.13 -1.07 5.63
CA PRO A 109 5.73 -1.33 5.41
C PRO A 109 5.03 -1.67 6.74
N ASP A 110 3.89 -1.04 6.97
CA ASP A 110 3.01 -1.26 8.12
C ASP A 110 2.34 -2.64 8.09
N ASP A 111 2.17 -3.24 6.91
CA ASP A 111 1.66 -4.61 6.75
C ASP A 111 2.49 -5.67 7.48
N LEU A 112 3.79 -5.43 7.70
CA LEU A 112 4.65 -6.32 8.51
C LEU A 112 4.19 -6.41 9.98
N LEU A 113 3.44 -5.42 10.46
CA LEU A 113 2.83 -5.40 11.79
C LEU A 113 1.54 -6.22 11.85
N PHE A 114 0.82 -6.30 10.72
CA PHE A 114 -0.52 -6.90 10.64
C PHE A 114 -0.52 -8.36 10.21
N ILE A 115 0.60 -8.89 9.69
CA ILE A 115 0.73 -10.31 9.39
C ILE A 115 1.03 -11.08 10.69
N PRO A 116 0.09 -11.88 11.23
CA PRO A 116 0.36 -12.71 12.40
C PRO A 116 1.40 -13.80 12.13
#